data_AF-A0A1H8GN00-F1
#
_entry.id   AF-A0A1H8GN00-F1
#
_cell.length_a   1.000
_cell.length_b   1.000
_cell.length_c   1.000
_cell.angle_alpha   90.00
_cell.angle_beta   90.00
_cell.angle_gamma   90.00
#
_symmetry.space_group_name_H-M   'P 1'
#
loop_
_entity.id
_entity.type
_entity.pdbx_description
1 polymer ?
#
loop_
_entity_poly.entity_id
_entity_poly.type
_entity_poly.pdbx_seq_one_letter_code
_entity_poly.pdbx_strand_id
1 'polypeptide(L)'
;MYFGVCLSVLSLALTHVYMLARLDRLIAQNQEQINQNSQLLEIQAQCLAEQKKLNENLEKLGMAAPTVAVPATVHTSQPKHSYYYKDGKLSNYVEADLMTVKMAANRLQMSRERLRQLRDEGKLISLYDKRNVRLIRKDVEEAYEIYTRYRR
;
A
#
# COMPACT_ATOMS: atom_id res chain seq x y z
N MET A 1 19.94 -47.58 -14.25
CA MET A 1 20.02 -46.21 -13.68
C MET A 1 19.37 -45.12 -14.57
N TYR A 2 18.48 -45.45 -15.52
CA TYR A 2 17.90 -44.44 -16.45
C TYR A 2 16.47 -43.97 -16.10
N PHE A 3 15.74 -44.67 -15.22
CA PHE A 3 14.35 -44.33 -14.89
C PHE A 3 14.19 -43.10 -13.98
N GLY A 4 15.15 -42.82 -13.10
CA GLY A 4 15.07 -41.70 -12.16
C GLY A 4 15.24 -40.32 -12.80
N VAL A 5 15.96 -40.22 -13.92
CA VAL A 5 16.22 -38.96 -14.62
C VAL A 5 15.02 -38.53 -15.47
N CYS A 6 14.26 -39.47 -16.03
CA CYS A 6 13.05 -39.14 -16.81
C CYS A 6 11.92 -38.56 -15.94
N LEU A 7 11.75 -39.06 -14.72
CA LEU A 7 10.72 -38.58 -13.79
C LEU A 7 10.99 -37.15 -13.28
N SER A 8 12.26 -36.79 -13.07
CA SER A 8 12.61 -35.42 -12.63
C SER A 8 12.43 -34.40 -13.75
N VAL A 9 12.75 -34.75 -15.00
CA VAL A 9 12.54 -33.87 -16.17
C VAL A 9 11.04 -33.65 -16.44
N LEU A 10 10.21 -34.69 -16.31
CA LEU A 10 8.74 -34.55 -16.42
C LEU A 10 8.16 -33.66 -15.31
N SER A 11 8.67 -33.78 -14.08
CA SER A 11 8.26 -32.94 -12.95
C SER A 11 8.65 -31.47 -13.14
N LEU A 12 9.85 -31.19 -13.65
CA LEU A 12 10.27 -29.83 -14.02
C LEU A 12 9.42 -29.24 -15.15
N ALA A 13 9.08 -30.05 -16.17
CA ALA A 13 8.23 -29.58 -17.27
C ALA A 13 6.81 -29.24 -16.78
N LEU A 14 6.21 -30.08 -15.94
CA LEU A 14 4.87 -29.87 -15.38
C LEU A 14 4.82 -28.62 -14.48
N THR A 15 5.86 -28.41 -13.66
CA THR A 15 5.95 -27.21 -12.81
C THR A 15 6.11 -25.93 -13.63
N HIS A 16 6.88 -25.95 -14.72
CA HIS A 16 6.99 -24.80 -15.62
C HIS A 16 5.67 -24.47 -16.33
N VAL A 17 4.95 -25.48 -16.84
CA VAL A 17 3.63 -25.27 -17.47
C VAL A 17 2.63 -24.70 -16.46
N TYR A 18 2.63 -25.21 -15.23
CA TYR A 18 1.78 -24.67 -14.16
C TYR A 18 2.12 -23.22 -13.80
N MET A 19 3.41 -22.88 -13.74
CA MET A 19 3.86 -21.50 -13.45
C MET A 19 3.48 -20.54 -14.57
N LEU A 20 3.61 -20.93 -15.84
CA LEU A 20 3.19 -20.12 -16.98
C LEU A 20 1.68 -19.88 -16.98
N ALA A 21 0.87 -20.93 -16.80
CA ALA A 21 -0.59 -20.80 -16.72
C ALA A 21 -1.04 -19.93 -15.53
N ARG A 22 -0.29 -19.93 -14.42
CA ARG A 22 -0.55 -19.05 -13.27
C ARG A 22 -0.19 -17.61 -13.57
N LEU A 23 0.91 -17.36 -14.29
CA LEU A 23 1.32 -16.01 -14.71
C LEU A 23 0.30 -15.41 -15.68
N ASP A 24 -0.20 -16.16 -16.65
CA ASP A 24 -1.21 -15.67 -17.60
C ASP A 24 -2.50 -15.24 -16.90
N ARG A 25 -2.95 -16.00 -15.88
CA ARG A 25 -4.10 -15.62 -15.05
C ARG A 25 -3.86 -14.33 -14.27
N LEU A 26 -2.66 -14.14 -13.72
CA LEU A 26 -2.30 -12.92 -13.00
C LEU A 26 -2.20 -11.70 -13.94
N ILE A 27 -1.72 -11.90 -15.17
CA ILE A 27 -1.68 -10.85 -16.19
C ILE A 27 -3.11 -10.44 -16.57
N ALA A 28 -3.99 -11.42 -16.81
CA ALA A 28 -5.40 -11.15 -17.13
C ALA A 28 -6.12 -10.37 -16.00
N GLN A 29 -5.90 -10.77 -14.75
CA GLN A 29 -6.47 -10.07 -13.58
C GLN A 29 -5.97 -8.63 -13.45
N ASN A 30 -4.67 -8.40 -13.63
CA ASN A 30 -4.11 -7.05 -13.60
C ASN A 30 -4.65 -6.20 -14.76
N GLN A 31 -4.80 -6.77 -15.96
CA GLN A 31 -5.34 -6.06 -17.11
C GLN A 31 -6.80 -5.65 -16.89
N GLU A 32 -7.61 -6.53 -16.30
CA GLU A 32 -9.00 -6.23 -15.94
C GLU A 32 -9.07 -5.11 -14.89
N GLN A 33 -8.19 -5.14 -13.89
CA GLN A 33 -8.11 -4.10 -12.88
C GLN A 33 -7.70 -2.73 -13.48
N ILE A 34 -6.79 -2.72 -14.47
CA ILE A 34 -6.43 -1.51 -15.20
C ILE A 34 -7.64 -0.94 -15.94
N ASN A 35 -8.42 -1.79 -16.61
CA ASN A 35 -9.62 -1.36 -17.34
C ASN A 35 -10.71 -0.82 -16.41
N GLN A 36 -10.89 -1.41 -15.23
CA GLN A 36 -11.82 -0.89 -14.22
C GLN A 36 -11.39 0.48 -13.70
N ASN A 37 -10.08 0.65 -13.45
CA ASN A 37 -9.53 1.92 -12.98
C ASN A 37 -9.67 3.03 -14.04
N SER A 38 -9.50 2.73 -15.34
CA SER A 38 -9.70 3.73 -16.39
C SER A 38 -11.16 4.20 -16.47
N GLN A 39 -12.12 3.29 -16.32
CA GLN A 39 -13.56 3.64 -16.27
C GLN A 39 -13.89 4.53 -15.07
N LEU A 40 -13.34 4.22 -13.88
CA LEU A 40 -13.55 5.05 -12.68
C LEU A 40 -13.00 6.47 -12.85
N LEU A 41 -11.86 6.63 -13.54
CA LEU A 41 -11.29 7.94 -13.84
C LEU A 41 -12.18 8.75 -14.80
N GLU A 42 -12.77 8.10 -15.80
CA GLU A 42 -13.71 8.77 -16.71
C GLU A 42 -14.97 9.24 -15.97
N ILE A 43 -15.54 8.41 -15.10
CA ILE A 43 -16.69 8.77 -14.25
C ILE A 43 -16.33 9.96 -13.35
N GLN A 44 -15.16 9.92 -12.71
CA GLN A 44 -14.70 11.01 -11.85
C GLN A 44 -14.56 12.33 -12.61
N ALA A 45 -14.04 12.29 -13.84
CA ALA A 45 -13.93 13.47 -14.69
C ALA A 45 -15.31 14.03 -15.09
N GLN A 46 -16.28 13.15 -15.38
CA GLN A 46 -17.66 13.56 -15.67
C GLN A 46 -18.33 14.21 -14.47
N CYS A 47 -18.25 13.60 -13.28
CA CYS A 47 -18.81 14.16 -12.04
C CYS A 47 -18.22 15.54 -11.71
N LEU A 48 -16.91 15.73 -11.95
CA LEU A 48 -16.24 17.00 -11.69
C LEU A 48 -16.68 18.08 -12.70
N ALA A 49 -16.91 17.71 -13.96
CA ALA A 49 -17.47 18.61 -14.96
C ALA A 49 -18.91 19.01 -14.64
N GLU A 50 -19.73 18.08 -14.14
CA GLU A 50 -21.10 18.37 -13.68
C GLU A 50 -21.12 19.26 -12.43
N GLN A 51 -20.26 19.00 -11.46
CA GLN A 51 -20.12 19.84 -10.27
C GLN A 51 -19.74 21.28 -10.66
N LYS A 52 -18.85 21.45 -11.63
CA LYS A 52 -18.46 22.78 -12.12
C LYS A 52 -19.64 23.50 -12.77
N LYS A 53 -20.43 22.82 -13.61
CA LYS A 53 -21.64 23.38 -14.23
C LYS A 53 -22.69 23.76 -13.18
N LEU A 54 -22.87 22.94 -12.14
CA LEU A 54 -23.77 23.24 -11.03
C LEU A 54 -23.32 24.47 -10.25
N ASN A 55 -22.02 24.59 -9.94
CA ASN A 55 -21.46 25.78 -9.26
C ASN A 55 -21.64 27.04 -10.11
N GLU A 56 -21.37 26.99 -11.41
CA GLU A 56 -21.58 28.12 -12.33
C GLU A 56 -23.07 28.54 -12.40
N ASN A 57 -23.99 27.59 -12.30
CA ASN A 57 -25.43 27.88 -12.25
C ASN A 57 -25.88 28.45 -10.90
N LEU A 58 -25.29 28.00 -9.79
CA LEU A 58 -25.55 28.52 -8.44
C LEU A 58 -25.04 29.95 -8.27
N GLU A 59 -23.86 30.28 -8.83
CA GLU A 59 -23.34 31.64 -8.86
C GLU A 59 -24.26 32.61 -9.63
N LYS A 60 -24.87 32.15 -10.72
CA LYS A 60 -25.85 32.93 -11.50
C LYS A 60 -27.18 33.17 -10.78
N LEU A 61 -27.53 32.33 -9.80
CA LEU A 61 -28.75 32.45 -9.00
C LEU A 61 -28.57 33.35 -7.76
N GLY A 62 -27.40 33.99 -7.58
CA GLY A 62 -27.17 34.97 -6.52
C GLY A 62 -27.16 34.39 -5.10
N MET A 63 -27.19 33.07 -4.95
CA MET A 63 -26.98 32.41 -3.67
C MET A 63 -25.48 32.18 -3.50
N ALA A 64 -24.82 33.06 -2.76
CA ALA A 64 -23.46 32.81 -2.30
C ALA A 64 -23.42 31.43 -1.64
N ALA A 65 -22.70 30.50 -2.25
CA ALA A 65 -22.44 29.20 -1.67
C ALA A 65 -21.93 29.42 -0.23
N PRO A 66 -22.37 28.62 0.76
CA PRO A 66 -21.70 28.62 2.04
C PRO A 66 -20.22 28.40 1.75
N THR A 67 -19.39 29.34 2.21
CA THR A 67 -17.94 29.28 2.12
C THR A 67 -17.48 28.07 2.92
N VAL A 68 -17.60 26.89 2.33
CA VAL A 68 -16.78 25.75 2.69
C VAL A 68 -15.41 26.20 2.25
N ALA A 69 -14.60 26.61 3.23
CA ALA A 69 -13.18 26.84 3.04
C ALA A 69 -12.62 25.63 2.30
N VAL A 70 -12.41 25.80 0.99
CA VAL A 70 -11.59 24.89 0.21
C VAL A 70 -10.22 24.97 0.88
N PRO A 71 -9.72 23.92 1.56
CA PRO A 71 -8.35 23.96 1.99
C PRO A 71 -7.53 24.15 0.73
N ALA A 72 -6.73 25.23 0.74
CA ALA A 72 -5.87 25.66 -0.34
C ALA A 72 -5.23 24.44 -1.02
N THR A 73 -5.41 24.35 -2.34
CA THR A 73 -4.64 23.48 -3.23
C THR A 73 -4.46 22.05 -2.72
N VAL A 74 -5.41 21.17 -3.07
CA VAL A 74 -5.08 19.75 -3.24
C VAL A 74 -4.10 19.69 -4.41
N HIS A 75 -2.82 19.86 -4.12
CA HIS A 75 -1.79 19.27 -4.95
C HIS A 75 -2.11 17.78 -4.96
N THR A 76 -2.66 17.30 -6.06
CA THR A 76 -2.68 15.89 -6.40
C THR A 76 -1.23 15.48 -6.68
N SER A 77 -0.36 15.57 -5.67
CA SER A 77 0.90 14.85 -5.68
C SER A 77 0.49 13.39 -5.64
N GLN A 78 0.62 12.70 -6.78
CA GLN A 78 0.55 11.25 -6.81
C GLN A 78 1.33 10.71 -5.60
N PRO A 79 0.79 9.72 -4.87
CA PRO A 79 1.45 9.18 -3.70
C PRO A 79 2.87 8.79 -4.08
N LYS A 80 3.86 9.44 -3.48
CA LYS A 80 5.26 9.17 -3.76
C LYS A 80 5.60 7.80 -3.19
N HIS A 81 5.58 6.79 -4.04
CA HIS A 81 5.98 5.45 -3.68
C HIS A 81 7.49 5.42 -3.44
N SER A 82 7.86 4.97 -2.24
CA SER A 82 9.25 4.73 -1.85
C SER A 82 9.44 3.25 -1.58
N TYR A 83 10.65 2.75 -1.75
CA TYR A 83 10.95 1.32 -1.68
C TYR A 83 11.89 1.01 -0.52
N TYR A 84 11.72 -0.17 0.08
CA TYR A 84 12.57 -0.69 1.14
C TYR A 84 12.73 -2.21 1.00
N TYR A 85 13.85 -2.74 1.45
CA TYR A 85 14.12 -4.17 1.48
C TYR A 85 13.83 -4.73 2.87
N LYS A 86 13.07 -5.81 2.93
CA LYS A 86 12.77 -6.59 4.14
C LYS A 86 12.85 -8.07 3.78
N ASP A 87 13.63 -8.86 4.53
CA ASP A 87 13.72 -10.31 4.37
C ASP A 87 14.00 -10.79 2.93
N GLY A 88 14.85 -10.06 2.19
CA GLY A 88 15.17 -10.36 0.79
C GLY A 88 14.07 -10.00 -0.22
N LYS A 89 12.98 -9.35 0.21
CA LYS A 89 11.88 -8.91 -0.65
C LYS A 89 11.85 -7.38 -0.75
N LEU A 90 11.68 -6.88 -1.97
CA LEU A 90 11.45 -5.46 -2.25
C LEU A 90 9.99 -5.12 -1.95
N SER A 91 9.77 -4.25 -0.97
CA SER A 91 8.44 -3.76 -0.60
C SER A 91 8.34 -2.26 -0.87
N ASN A 92 7.15 -1.78 -1.18
CA ASN A 92 6.87 -0.36 -1.35
C ASN A 92 6.07 0.20 -0.15
N TYR A 93 6.25 1.50 0.10
CA TYR A 93 5.46 2.26 1.08
C TYR A 93 5.13 3.63 0.52
N VAL A 94 4.03 4.20 1.00
CA VAL A 94 3.67 5.61 0.77
C VAL A 94 3.90 6.37 2.08
N GLU A 95 4.12 7.69 2.01
CA GLU A 95 4.27 8.52 3.23
C GLU A 95 3.08 8.40 4.19
N ALA A 96 1.87 8.16 3.67
CA ALA A 96 0.66 7.91 4.47
C ALA A 96 0.75 6.62 5.32
N ASP A 97 1.57 5.65 4.89
CA ASP A 97 1.79 4.38 5.60
C ASP A 97 2.80 4.53 6.73
N LEU A 98 3.45 5.69 6.85
CA LEU A 98 4.40 5.94 7.93
C LEU A 98 3.67 6.33 9.21
N MET A 99 4.15 5.80 10.33
CA MET A 99 3.68 6.16 11.67
C MET A 99 4.85 6.60 12.55
N THR A 100 4.55 7.42 13.55
CA THR A 100 5.55 7.82 14.54
C THR A 100 5.73 6.73 15.59
N VAL A 101 6.87 6.72 16.28
CA VAL A 101 7.13 5.81 17.40
C VAL A 101 6.05 5.91 18.48
N LYS A 102 5.50 7.12 18.73
CA LYS A 102 4.40 7.32 19.68
C LYS A 102 3.12 6.59 19.24
N MET A 103 2.78 6.66 17.95
CA MET A 103 1.62 5.94 17.42
C MET A 103 1.82 4.42 17.47
N ALA A 104 3.02 3.94 17.13
CA ALA A 104 3.35 2.52 17.22
C ALA A 104 3.27 2.01 18.66
N ALA A 105 3.74 2.78 19.65
CA ALA A 105 3.68 2.43 21.07
C ALA A 105 2.24 2.25 21.54
N ASN A 106 1.36 3.18 21.15
CA ASN A 106 -0.06 3.11 21.48
C ASN A 106 -0.74 1.92 20.78
N ARG A 107 -0.40 1.66 19.51
CA ARG A 107 -1.00 0.58 18.72
C ARG A 107 -0.59 -0.80 19.24
N LEU A 108 0.70 -0.98 19.54
CA LEU A 108 1.27 -2.23 20.06
C LEU A 108 1.06 -2.41 21.56
N GLN A 109 0.58 -1.38 22.27
CA GLN A 109 0.53 -1.34 23.74
C GLN A 109 1.89 -1.70 24.37
N MET A 110 2.97 -1.20 23.78
CA MET A 110 4.34 -1.49 24.20
C MET A 110 5.07 -0.21 24.63
N SER A 111 6.04 -0.36 25.54
CA SER A 111 6.92 0.76 25.91
C SER A 111 7.78 1.20 24.72
N ARG A 112 8.15 2.48 24.70
CA ARG A 112 9.07 3.02 23.68
C ARG A 112 10.43 2.31 23.68
N GLU A 113 10.88 1.87 24.85
CA GLU A 113 12.10 1.07 24.98
C GLU A 113 11.96 -0.29 24.31
N ARG A 114 10.81 -0.97 24.46
CA ARG A 114 10.60 -2.25 23.78
C ARG A 114 10.58 -2.07 22.26
N LEU A 115 9.96 -1.00 21.76
CA LEU A 115 10.03 -0.68 20.32
C LEU A 115 11.46 -0.40 19.84
N ARG A 116 12.27 0.26 20.68
CA ARG A 116 13.69 0.48 20.40
C ARG A 116 14.42 -0.85 20.26
N GLN A 117 14.27 -1.75 21.22
CA GLN A 117 14.86 -3.09 21.17
C GLN A 117 14.44 -3.85 19.92
N LEU A 118 13.15 -3.82 19.58
CA LEU A 118 12.64 -4.51 18.38
C LEU A 118 13.23 -4.00 17.07
N ARG A 119 13.51 -2.70 17.00
CA ARG A 119 14.21 -2.11 15.86
C ARG A 119 15.68 -2.50 15.85
N ASP A 120 16.33 -2.49 17.01
CA ASP A 120 17.74 -2.87 17.14
C ASP A 120 17.93 -4.38 16.84
N GLU A 121 16.92 -5.21 17.13
CA GLU A 121 16.80 -6.63 16.73
C GLU A 121 16.47 -6.82 15.23
N GLY A 122 16.24 -5.75 14.46
CA GLY A 122 15.86 -5.80 13.05
C GLY A 122 14.43 -6.25 12.76
N LYS A 123 13.59 -6.43 13.79
CA LYS A 123 12.20 -6.88 13.67
C LYS A 123 11.23 -5.76 13.27
N LEU A 124 11.62 -4.50 13.51
CA LEU A 124 10.88 -3.32 13.08
C LEU A 124 11.76 -2.47 12.17
N ILE A 125 11.24 -2.16 10.98
CA ILE A 125 11.95 -1.31 10.03
C ILE A 125 11.66 0.16 10.36
N SER A 126 12.74 0.90 10.54
CA SER A 126 12.72 2.33 10.77
C SER A 126 13.27 3.09 9.59
N LEU A 127 12.53 4.12 9.19
CA LEU A 127 12.95 5.10 8.21
C LEU A 127 13.33 6.38 8.95
N TYR A 128 14.52 6.89 8.67
CA TYR A 128 15.00 8.15 9.21
C TYR A 128 14.62 9.27 8.25
N ASP A 129 13.63 10.08 8.63
CA ASP A 129 13.29 11.29 7.88
C ASP A 129 13.76 12.52 8.65
N LYS A 130 14.85 13.12 8.18
CA LYS A 130 15.43 14.43 8.55
C LYS A 130 15.72 14.70 10.04
N ARG A 131 15.34 13.79 10.96
CA ARG A 131 15.61 13.68 12.43
C ARG A 131 14.52 12.88 13.16
N ASN A 132 13.39 12.58 12.52
CA ASN A 132 12.30 11.82 13.11
C ASN A 132 12.36 10.36 12.65
N VAL A 133 12.28 9.44 13.62
CA VAL A 133 12.13 8.02 13.33
C VAL A 133 10.68 7.74 12.98
N ARG A 134 10.45 7.28 11.75
CA ARG A 134 9.16 6.79 11.29
C ARG A 134 9.22 5.27 11.10
N LEU A 135 8.12 4.61 11.41
CA LEU A 135 7.94 3.18 11.27
C LEU A 135 6.90 2.91 10.19
N ILE A 136 7.04 1.82 9.46
CA ILE A 136 6.07 1.43 8.44
C ILE A 136 4.89 0.75 9.13
N ARG A 137 3.66 1.25 8.89
CA ARG A 137 2.45 0.77 9.57
C ARG A 137 2.24 -0.72 9.41
N LYS A 138 2.41 -1.21 8.19
CA LYS A 138 2.24 -2.64 7.86
C LYS A 138 3.17 -3.53 8.68
N ASP A 139 4.45 -3.15 8.82
CA ASP A 139 5.42 -3.91 9.61
C ASP A 139 5.09 -3.89 11.11
N VAL A 140 4.57 -2.77 11.60
CA VAL A 140 4.12 -2.65 13.00
C VAL A 140 2.91 -3.55 13.24
N GLU A 141 1.95 -3.61 12.32
CA GLU A 141 0.77 -4.47 12.45
C GLU A 141 1.13 -5.96 12.33
N GLU A 142 2.03 -6.33 11.43
CA GLU A 142 2.55 -7.70 11.34
C GLU A 142 3.26 -8.11 12.64
N ALA A 143 4.09 -7.23 13.20
CA ALA A 143 4.71 -7.47 14.50
C ALA A 143 3.66 -7.67 15.60
N TYR A 144 2.59 -6.86 15.61
CA TYR A 144 1.49 -7.00 16.58
C TYR A 144 0.87 -8.38 16.55
N GLU A 145 0.55 -8.89 15.36
CA GLU A 145 -0.08 -10.20 15.20
C GLU A 145 0.82 -11.32 15.71
N ILE A 146 2.12 -11.25 15.43
CA ILE A 146 3.10 -12.22 15.92
C ILE A 146 3.14 -12.15 17.46
N TYR A 147 3.34 -10.96 18.04
CA TYR A 147 3.48 -10.83 19.49
C TYR A 147 2.20 -11.18 20.27
N THR A 148 1.02 -10.88 19.72
CA THR A 148 -0.24 -11.25 20.37
C THR A 148 -0.52 -12.75 20.29
N ARG A 149 -0.14 -13.43 19.19
CA ARG A 149 -0.25 -14.89 19.09
C ARG A 149 0.64 -15.63 20.10
N TYR A 150 1.86 -15.16 20.33
CA TYR A 150 2.80 -15.77 21.28
C TYR A 150 2.53 -15.44 22.76
N ARG A 151 1.52 -14.63 23.08
CA ARG A 151 1.15 -14.25 24.46
C ARG A 151 0.03 -15.10 25.07
N ARG A 152 -0.40 -16.17 24.39
CA ARG A 152 -1.27 -17.23 24.92
C ARG A 152 -0.44 -18.44 25.29
#